data_AF-A0A484BAL0-F1
#
_entry.id   AF-A0A484BAL0-F1
#
_cell.length_a   1.000
_cell.length_b   1.000
_cell.length_c   1.000
_cell.angle_alpha   90.00
_cell.angle_beta   90.00
_cell.angle_gamma   90.00
#
_symmetry.space_group_name_H-M   'P 1'
#
loop_
_entity.id
_entity.type
_entity.pdbx_description
1 polymer ?
#
loop_
_entity_poly.entity_id
_entity_poly.type
_entity_poly.pdbx_seq_one_letter_code
_entity_poly.pdbx_strand_id
1 'polypeptide(L)'
;MCVKESKAGKRGAQRQHSLELCTENELRSIRDVLNISSSGADNRDISDNGEAQSLKSSDIEQMREECNESSKIIEKLVENSKTFHTRTEYSQDKYLLKKEKKYFEFVQIRQPTIRLMADIFHRQDPDKIMGIRVDTLSQIISYSGISGFGNYMLYESGTNGLLPAAMLNSMGAGTEATLVHMHPGNVPQKQALLALKLPLEQQQRCISVNLYSVLREFYQGDKPEATNSADDEEKVEAVTEAEVTAEEQSEGFEPSSKKVKLDESPKFEIFLSIDTVG
;
A
#
# COMPACT_ATOMS: atom_id res chain seq x y z
N MET A 1 12.98 -15.30 -14.95
CA MET A 1 14.41 -15.52 -14.65
C MET A 1 14.57 -16.97 -14.22
N CYS A 2 15.46 -17.74 -14.86
CA CYS A 2 15.73 -19.13 -14.46
C CYS A 2 16.28 -19.20 -13.04
N VAL A 3 15.67 -20.02 -12.20
CA VAL A 3 16.18 -20.37 -10.87
C VAL A 3 17.36 -21.31 -11.08
N LYS A 4 18.57 -20.88 -10.70
CA LYS A 4 19.73 -21.78 -10.61
C LYS A 4 19.60 -22.62 -9.34
N GLU A 5 19.73 -23.94 -9.46
CA GLU A 5 19.77 -24.86 -8.32
C GLU A 5 20.91 -24.48 -7.36
N SER A 6 20.58 -24.25 -6.09
CA SER A 6 21.57 -24.02 -5.04
C SER A 6 21.99 -25.34 -4.40
N LYS A 7 23.30 -25.64 -4.42
CA LYS A 7 23.87 -26.75 -3.66
C LYS A 7 23.77 -26.50 -2.15
N ALA A 8 23.36 -27.53 -1.40
CA ALA A 8 23.30 -27.52 0.06
C ALA A 8 24.69 -27.29 0.69
N GLY A 9 24.75 -26.43 1.73
CA GLY A 9 25.89 -26.39 2.65
C GLY A 9 26.69 -25.09 2.79
N LYS A 10 26.24 -23.93 2.30
CA LYS A 10 26.89 -22.64 2.64
C LYS A 10 26.02 -21.79 3.57
N ARG A 11 26.58 -21.37 4.71
CA ARG A 11 26.04 -20.28 5.54
C ARG A 11 25.80 -19.06 4.64
N GLY A 12 24.54 -18.67 4.47
CA GLY A 12 24.11 -17.61 3.54
C GLY A 12 23.32 -18.09 2.32
N ALA A 13 23.01 -19.38 2.18
CA ALA A 13 21.98 -19.82 1.25
C ALA A 13 20.66 -19.12 1.60
N GLN A 14 20.11 -18.34 0.66
CA GLN A 14 18.77 -17.79 0.81
C GLN A 14 17.81 -18.97 0.99
N ARG A 15 17.15 -19.06 2.15
CA ARG A 15 16.05 -20.01 2.33
C ARG A 15 15.01 -19.70 1.27
N GLN A 16 14.78 -20.65 0.37
CA GLN A 16 13.71 -20.57 -0.60
C GLN A 16 12.44 -21.05 0.10
N HIS A 17 11.41 -20.22 0.07
CA HIS A 17 10.11 -20.55 0.65
C HIS A 17 9.15 -20.89 -0.49
N SER A 18 8.39 -21.97 -0.36
CA SER A 18 7.23 -22.23 -1.21
C SER A 18 6.01 -21.59 -0.57
N LEU A 19 5.15 -21.02 -1.41
CA LEU A 19 3.90 -20.41 -0.99
C LEU A 19 2.74 -21.28 -1.48
N GLU A 20 1.90 -21.73 -0.57
CA GLU A 20 0.69 -22.49 -0.87
C GLU A 20 -0.54 -21.70 -0.43
N LEU A 21 -1.67 -21.86 -1.12
CA LEU A 21 -2.91 -21.21 -0.71
C LEU A 21 -3.35 -21.75 0.65
N CYS A 22 -3.61 -20.83 1.59
CA CYS A 22 -4.16 -21.24 2.88
C CYS A 22 -5.51 -21.93 2.67
N THR A 23 -5.66 -23.08 3.31
CA THR A 23 -6.91 -23.83 3.38
C THR A 23 -7.91 -23.15 4.31
N GLU A 24 -9.20 -23.44 4.16
CA GLU A 24 -10.23 -22.89 5.07
C GLU A 24 -9.96 -23.26 6.53
N ASN A 25 -9.39 -24.43 6.80
CA ASN A 25 -9.10 -24.89 8.16
C ASN A 25 -7.98 -24.08 8.83
N GLU A 26 -6.99 -23.63 8.06
CA GLU A 26 -5.92 -22.75 8.56
C GLU A 26 -6.41 -21.33 8.86
N LEU A 27 -7.55 -20.93 8.29
CA LEU A 27 -8.17 -19.62 8.52
C LEU A 27 -9.22 -19.64 9.65
N ARG A 28 -9.57 -20.82 10.16
CA ARG A 28 -10.49 -20.97 11.30
C ARG A 28 -9.77 -20.68 12.62
N SER A 29 -10.55 -20.34 13.64
CA SER A 29 -10.04 -20.20 15.00
C SER A 29 -9.33 -21.48 15.44
N ILE A 30 -8.06 -21.38 15.82
CA ILE A 30 -7.28 -22.52 16.32
C ILE A 30 -7.94 -23.22 17.51
N ARG A 31 -8.73 -22.48 18.32
CA ARG A 31 -9.50 -23.05 19.43
C ARG A 31 -10.52 -24.08 18.94
N ASP A 32 -11.21 -23.74 17.85
CA ASP A 32 -12.25 -24.59 17.25
C ASP A 32 -11.62 -25.79 16.54
N VAL A 33 -10.51 -25.56 15.83
CA VAL A 33 -9.73 -26.64 15.18
C VAL A 33 -9.28 -27.69 16.20
N LEU A 34 -8.84 -27.25 17.38
CA LEU A 34 -8.38 -28.11 18.47
C LEU A 34 -9.53 -28.60 19.39
N ASN A 35 -10.78 -28.23 19.12
CA ASN A 35 -11.96 -28.61 19.91
C ASN A 35 -11.83 -28.34 21.42
N ILE A 36 -11.23 -27.21 21.80
CA ILE A 36 -10.97 -26.88 23.21
C ILE A 36 -12.26 -26.38 23.88
N SER A 37 -12.84 -27.21 24.74
CA SER A 37 -14.13 -26.95 25.41
C SER A 37 -14.03 -26.72 26.93
N SER A 38 -12.88 -26.99 27.55
CA SER A 38 -12.69 -26.88 29.00
C SER A 38 -11.74 -25.74 29.39
N SER A 39 -12.06 -25.03 30.48
CA SER A 39 -11.21 -23.99 31.06
C SER A 39 -11.35 -23.92 32.58
N GLY A 40 -10.36 -23.34 33.25
CA GLY A 40 -10.38 -23.05 34.69
C GLY A 40 -11.06 -21.72 35.00
N ALA A 41 -11.34 -21.49 36.29
CA ALA A 41 -12.02 -20.27 36.74
C ALA A 41 -11.06 -19.13 37.11
N ASP A 42 -9.88 -19.46 37.64
CA ASP A 42 -8.88 -18.48 38.08
C ASP A 42 -7.46 -19.06 38.02
N ASN A 43 -6.48 -18.28 38.49
CA ASN A 43 -5.07 -18.61 38.44
C ASN A 43 -4.43 -18.91 39.81
N ARG A 44 -5.22 -19.13 40.87
CA ARG A 44 -4.69 -19.24 42.25
C ARG A 44 -3.71 -20.40 42.44
N ASP A 45 -3.91 -21.48 41.67
CA ASP A 45 -3.10 -22.69 41.72
C ASP A 45 -2.03 -22.76 40.60
N ILE A 46 -1.90 -21.70 39.80
CA ILE A 46 -0.92 -21.63 38.70
C ILE A 46 0.38 -21.01 39.23
N SER A 47 1.44 -21.83 39.31
CA SER A 47 2.77 -21.39 39.72
C SER A 47 3.71 -21.24 38.52
N ASP A 48 4.52 -20.17 38.51
CA ASP A 48 5.54 -19.94 37.49
C ASP A 48 6.90 -20.52 37.92
N ASN A 49 7.07 -21.83 37.75
CA ASN A 49 8.30 -22.55 38.07
C ASN A 49 9.13 -22.91 36.83
N GLY A 50 8.74 -22.43 35.64
CA GLY A 50 9.39 -22.78 34.37
C GLY A 50 9.12 -24.20 33.86
N GLU A 51 8.37 -25.04 34.60
CA GLU A 51 8.09 -26.43 34.24
C GLU A 51 6.71 -26.63 33.59
N ALA A 52 6.05 -25.53 33.23
CA ALA A 52 4.70 -25.53 32.67
C ALA A 52 4.61 -26.13 31.25
N GLN A 53 5.74 -26.31 30.57
CA GLN A 53 5.87 -26.92 29.25
C GLN A 53 6.92 -28.03 29.32
N SER A 54 6.55 -29.25 28.93
CA SER A 54 7.47 -30.41 28.95
C SER A 54 8.36 -30.51 27.71
N LEU A 55 7.96 -29.91 26.58
CA LEU A 55 8.75 -29.92 25.35
C LEU A 55 9.95 -28.98 25.43
N LYS A 56 11.11 -29.45 24.97
CA LYS A 56 12.33 -28.63 24.86
C LYS A 56 12.33 -27.81 23.57
N SER A 57 13.19 -26.79 23.48
CA SER A 57 13.35 -25.98 22.26
C SER A 57 13.76 -26.85 21.05
N SER A 58 14.66 -27.81 21.26
CA SER A 58 15.10 -28.75 20.22
C SER A 58 13.95 -29.54 19.62
N ASP A 59 13.03 -30.00 20.48
CA ASP A 59 11.88 -30.82 20.06
C ASP A 59 10.91 -29.97 19.22
N ILE A 60 10.75 -28.69 19.60
CA ILE A 60 9.91 -27.73 18.87
C ILE A 60 10.52 -27.35 17.52
N GLU A 61 11.84 -27.22 17.44
CA GLU A 61 12.56 -26.96 16.20
C GLU A 61 12.44 -28.16 15.25
N GLN A 62 12.63 -29.38 15.75
CA GLN A 62 12.41 -30.60 14.97
C GLN A 62 10.97 -30.68 14.45
N MET A 63 9.97 -30.37 15.27
CA MET A 63 8.58 -30.35 14.81
C MET A 63 8.32 -29.30 13.72
N ARG A 64 9.04 -28.16 13.72
CA ARG A 64 8.93 -27.17 12.65
C ARG A 64 9.54 -27.67 11.33
N GLU A 65 10.53 -28.55 11.41
CA GLU A 65 11.16 -29.14 10.22
C GLU A 65 10.35 -30.33 9.68
N GLU A 66 9.68 -31.09 10.57
CA GLU A 66 8.92 -32.30 10.22
C GLU A 66 7.45 -32.04 9.87
N CYS A 67 6.82 -31.01 10.47
CA CYS A 67 5.40 -30.74 10.30
C CYS A 67 5.19 -29.58 9.34
N ASN A 68 4.40 -29.81 8.28
CA ASN A 68 3.94 -28.75 7.38
C ASN A 68 2.75 -27.97 7.97
N GLU A 69 2.00 -28.57 8.91
CA GLU A 69 0.83 -27.93 9.50
C GLU A 69 1.14 -27.29 10.86
N SER A 70 1.00 -25.96 10.92
CA SER A 70 1.20 -25.17 12.15
C SER A 70 0.23 -25.55 13.29
N SER A 71 -0.99 -25.98 12.96
CA SER A 71 -2.01 -26.42 13.92
C SER A 71 -1.54 -27.61 14.76
N LYS A 72 -0.87 -28.60 14.15
CA LYS A 72 -0.31 -29.78 14.83
C LYS A 72 0.79 -29.42 15.82
N ILE A 73 1.60 -28.40 15.51
CA ILE A 73 2.62 -27.89 16.44
C ILE A 73 1.93 -27.26 17.67
N ILE A 74 0.87 -26.49 17.45
CA ILE A 74 0.11 -25.84 18.53
C ILE A 74 -0.62 -26.88 19.38
N GLU A 75 -1.22 -27.89 18.76
CA GLU A 75 -1.85 -29.04 19.42
C GLU A 75 -0.87 -29.70 20.40
N LYS A 76 0.30 -30.13 19.91
CA LYS A 76 1.33 -30.75 20.76
C LYS A 76 1.80 -29.84 21.89
N LEU A 77 1.89 -28.52 21.64
CA LEU A 77 2.25 -27.54 22.67
C LEU A 77 1.16 -27.38 23.74
N VAL A 78 -0.10 -27.56 23.38
CA VAL A 78 -1.25 -27.54 24.31
C VAL A 78 -1.26 -28.82 25.13
N GLU A 79 -1.16 -29.99 24.49
CA GLU A 79 -1.12 -31.31 25.13
C GLU A 79 0.02 -31.42 26.17
N ASN A 80 1.18 -30.84 25.87
CA ASN A 80 2.36 -30.86 26.73
C ASN A 80 2.41 -29.70 27.74
N SER A 81 1.34 -28.92 27.85
CA SER A 81 1.26 -27.84 28.84
C SER A 81 0.50 -28.27 30.10
N LYS A 82 1.22 -28.37 31.21
CA LYS A 82 0.65 -28.73 32.53
C LYS A 82 -0.41 -27.75 33.04
N THR A 83 -0.37 -26.50 32.56
CA THR A 83 -1.22 -25.40 33.06
C THR A 83 -2.30 -24.98 32.08
N PHE A 84 -2.38 -25.57 30.89
CA PHE A 84 -3.27 -25.03 29.86
C PHE A 84 -4.75 -25.17 30.23
N HIS A 85 -5.18 -26.35 30.69
CA HIS A 85 -6.58 -26.59 31.05
C HIS A 85 -7.02 -25.89 32.35
N THR A 86 -6.08 -25.53 33.24
CA THR A 86 -6.40 -24.78 34.46
C THR A 86 -6.47 -23.27 34.25
N ARG A 87 -6.01 -22.76 33.10
CA ARG A 87 -6.16 -21.35 32.72
C ARG A 87 -7.61 -21.00 32.46
N THR A 88 -7.94 -19.73 32.73
CA THR A 88 -9.20 -19.14 32.29
C THR A 88 -9.31 -19.16 30.76
N GLU A 89 -10.54 -19.17 30.26
CA GLU A 89 -10.85 -19.14 28.82
C GLU A 89 -10.06 -18.04 28.09
N TYR A 90 -10.13 -16.79 28.56
CA TYR A 90 -9.37 -15.68 27.97
C TYR A 90 -7.84 -15.90 28.00
N SER A 91 -7.32 -16.56 29.04
CA SER A 91 -5.89 -16.87 29.15
C SER A 91 -5.47 -18.01 28.22
N GLN A 92 -6.36 -18.94 27.91
CA GLN A 92 -6.17 -19.97 26.88
C GLN A 92 -6.17 -19.32 25.50
N ASP A 93 -7.15 -18.47 25.17
CA ASP A 93 -7.23 -17.81 23.87
C ASP A 93 -6.02 -16.91 23.62
N LYS A 94 -5.61 -16.14 24.63
CA LYS A 94 -4.37 -15.35 24.58
C LYS A 94 -3.13 -16.22 24.36
N TYR A 95 -3.09 -17.41 24.96
CA TYR A 95 -2.00 -18.37 24.73
C TYR A 95 -2.02 -18.88 23.28
N LEU A 96 -3.18 -19.32 22.79
CA LEU A 96 -3.38 -19.83 21.45
C LEU A 96 -3.01 -18.78 20.39
N LEU A 97 -3.53 -17.56 20.48
CA LEU A 97 -3.18 -16.44 19.58
C LEU A 97 -1.67 -16.15 19.56
N LYS A 98 -1.01 -16.26 20.71
CA LYS A 98 0.45 -16.09 20.80
C LYS A 98 1.20 -17.22 20.09
N LYS A 99 0.69 -18.46 20.15
CA LYS A 99 1.28 -19.62 19.48
C LYS A 99 1.00 -19.57 17.98
N GLU A 100 -0.24 -19.34 17.58
CA GLU A 100 -0.65 -19.11 16.20
C GLU A 100 0.23 -18.06 15.53
N LYS A 101 0.34 -16.85 16.09
CA LYS A 101 1.21 -15.79 15.54
C LYS A 101 2.69 -16.21 15.42
N LYS A 102 3.16 -17.15 16.23
CA LYS A 102 4.56 -17.60 16.22
C LYS A 102 4.80 -18.75 15.23
N TYR A 103 3.85 -19.67 15.07
CA TYR A 103 4.03 -20.93 14.33
C TYR A 103 3.24 -20.97 13.01
N PHE A 104 2.21 -20.15 12.87
CA PHE A 104 1.48 -19.96 11.62
C PHE A 104 2.00 -18.69 10.93
N GLU A 105 2.88 -18.88 9.96
CA GLU A 105 3.45 -17.82 9.13
C GLU A 105 2.73 -17.81 7.78
N PHE A 106 2.07 -16.70 7.46
CA PHE A 106 1.39 -16.52 6.18
C PHE A 106 1.61 -15.11 5.64
N VAL A 107 1.46 -14.97 4.32
CA VAL A 107 1.46 -13.70 3.61
C VAL A 107 0.07 -13.43 3.09
N GLN A 108 -0.41 -12.20 3.26
CA GLN A 108 -1.65 -11.75 2.68
C GLN A 108 -1.38 -10.85 1.47
N ILE A 109 -1.85 -11.24 0.31
CA ILE A 109 -1.83 -10.42 -0.90
C ILE A 109 -3.13 -9.61 -0.94
N ARG A 110 -3.00 -8.29 -1.02
CA ARG A 110 -4.12 -7.35 -1.08
C ARG A 110 -3.94 -6.39 -2.23
N GLN A 111 -5.05 -5.94 -2.79
CA GLN A 111 -5.04 -4.84 -3.76
C GLN A 111 -4.50 -3.56 -3.09
N PRO A 112 -3.62 -2.78 -3.76
CA PRO A 112 -3.18 -1.49 -3.26
C PRO A 112 -4.36 -0.56 -3.05
N THR A 113 -4.44 0.04 -1.87
CA THR A 113 -5.42 1.10 -1.55
C THR A 113 -4.69 2.24 -0.86
N ILE A 114 -5.23 3.45 -0.93
CA ILE A 114 -4.58 4.60 -0.29
C ILE A 114 -4.36 4.39 1.22
N ARG A 115 -5.30 3.70 1.88
CA ARG A 115 -5.18 3.31 3.29
C ARG A 115 -3.98 2.39 3.53
N LEU A 116 -3.83 1.35 2.71
CA LEU A 116 -2.68 0.45 2.81
C LEU A 116 -1.37 1.17 2.52
N MET A 117 -1.34 2.07 1.53
CA MET A 117 -0.14 2.84 1.22
C MET A 117 0.29 3.73 2.39
N ALA A 118 -0.67 4.43 3.03
CA ALA A 118 -0.40 5.24 4.22
C ALA A 118 0.15 4.39 5.37
N ASP A 119 -0.47 3.23 5.66
CA ASP A 119 -0.02 2.33 6.72
C ASP A 119 1.38 1.74 6.42
N ILE A 120 1.65 1.35 5.17
CA ILE A 120 2.94 0.79 4.75
C ILE A 120 4.04 1.85 4.88
N PHE A 121 3.83 3.04 4.32
CA PHE A 121 4.85 4.09 4.35
C PHE A 121 5.12 4.57 5.79
N HIS A 122 4.09 4.70 6.61
CA HIS A 122 4.25 5.08 8.01
C HIS A 122 5.03 4.03 8.81
N ARG A 123 4.81 2.74 8.55
CA ARG A 123 5.57 1.65 9.20
C ARG A 123 7.00 1.52 8.69
N GLN A 124 7.24 1.79 7.41
CA GLN A 124 8.56 1.70 6.82
C GLN A 124 9.47 2.84 7.30
N ASP A 125 8.99 4.08 7.18
CA ASP A 125 9.75 5.28 7.51
C ASP A 125 8.79 6.47 7.63
N PRO A 126 8.31 6.80 8.84
CA PRO A 126 7.33 7.87 9.02
C PRO A 126 7.90 9.25 8.64
N ASP A 127 9.21 9.47 8.75
CA ASP A 127 9.83 10.76 8.45
C ASP A 127 9.76 11.08 6.96
N LYS A 128 9.85 10.06 6.09
CA LYS A 128 9.69 10.21 4.63
C LYS A 128 8.27 10.57 4.18
N ILE A 129 7.31 10.53 5.09
CA ILE A 129 5.94 11.01 4.86
C ILE A 129 5.53 12.09 5.87
N MET A 130 6.50 12.78 6.47
CA MET A 130 6.26 13.85 7.44
C MET A 130 5.36 13.42 8.62
N GLY A 131 5.44 12.16 9.03
CA GLY A 131 4.63 11.59 10.10
C GLY A 131 3.13 11.46 9.78
N ILE A 132 2.71 11.67 8.52
CA ILE A 132 1.31 11.56 8.12
C ILE A 132 0.80 10.15 8.38
N ARG A 133 -0.25 10.06 9.20
CA ARG A 133 -1.01 8.83 9.43
C ARG A 133 -2.30 8.84 8.63
N VAL A 134 -2.97 7.68 8.56
CA VAL A 134 -4.23 7.53 7.81
C VAL A 134 -5.34 8.46 8.31
N ASP A 135 -5.44 8.70 9.62
CA ASP A 135 -6.41 9.63 10.22
C ASP A 135 -6.14 11.07 9.80
N THR A 136 -4.89 11.53 9.88
CA THR A 136 -4.49 12.87 9.39
C THR A 136 -4.73 13.01 7.89
N LEU A 137 -4.35 12.01 7.09
CA LEU A 137 -4.59 12.00 5.66
C LEU A 137 -6.08 12.10 5.32
N SER A 138 -6.93 11.36 6.05
CA SER A 138 -8.39 11.41 5.86
C SER A 138 -8.96 12.79 6.15
N GLN A 139 -8.45 13.47 7.19
CA GLN A 139 -8.85 14.83 7.52
C GLN A 139 -8.41 15.82 6.43
N ILE A 140 -7.16 15.73 5.96
CA ILE A 140 -6.65 16.58 4.87
C ILE A 140 -7.57 16.48 3.65
N ILE A 141 -7.88 15.26 3.20
CA ILE A 141 -8.73 15.02 2.03
C ILE A 141 -10.15 15.56 2.25
N SER A 142 -10.72 15.33 3.44
CA SER A 142 -12.09 15.79 3.77
C SER A 142 -12.19 17.32 3.79
N TYR A 143 -11.22 18.00 4.41
CA TYR A 143 -11.19 19.47 4.45
C TYR A 143 -10.87 20.11 3.10
N SER A 144 -10.21 19.38 2.20
CA SER A 144 -9.86 19.87 0.86
C SER A 144 -11.05 19.93 -0.10
N GLY A 145 -12.21 19.35 0.26
CA GLY A 145 -13.42 19.42 -0.56
C GLY A 145 -13.27 18.78 -1.95
N ILE A 146 -12.45 17.72 -2.06
CA ILE A 146 -12.13 17.09 -3.34
C ILE A 146 -13.37 16.42 -3.95
N SER A 147 -13.58 16.67 -5.24
CA SER A 147 -14.68 16.19 -6.06
C SER A 147 -14.21 15.90 -7.49
N GLY A 148 -15.04 15.19 -8.27
CA GLY A 148 -14.73 14.76 -9.64
C GLY A 148 -14.74 15.87 -10.72
N PHE A 149 -14.97 17.14 -10.37
CA PHE A 149 -15.08 18.22 -11.38
C PHE A 149 -14.21 19.45 -11.09
N GLY A 150 -13.42 19.41 -10.02
CA GLY A 150 -12.63 20.56 -9.58
C GLY A 150 -11.22 20.61 -10.17
N ASN A 151 -10.65 21.81 -10.20
CA ASN A 151 -9.23 22.03 -10.47
C ASN A 151 -8.54 22.32 -9.15
N TYR A 152 -7.65 21.41 -8.74
CA TYR A 152 -6.99 21.47 -7.44
C TYR A 152 -5.52 21.76 -7.60
N MET A 153 -4.96 22.44 -6.60
CA MET A 153 -3.53 22.70 -6.50
C MET A 153 -3.01 22.10 -5.20
N LEU A 154 -1.94 21.33 -5.28
CA LEU A 154 -1.25 20.75 -4.15
C LEU A 154 0.21 21.16 -4.20
N TYR A 155 0.71 21.72 -3.10
CA TYR A 155 2.14 21.77 -2.86
C TYR A 155 2.50 20.73 -1.80
N GLU A 156 3.50 19.90 -2.08
CA GLU A 156 4.10 19.03 -1.09
C GLU A 156 5.64 19.01 -1.21
N SER A 157 6.32 18.79 -0.09
CA SER A 157 7.79 18.77 -0.03
C SER A 157 8.28 17.49 0.64
N GLY A 158 7.76 16.34 0.21
CA GLY A 158 8.31 15.04 0.60
C GLY A 158 7.34 14.15 1.34
N THR A 159 6.28 13.69 0.66
CA THR A 159 5.40 12.61 1.13
C THR A 159 5.52 11.33 0.31
N ASN A 160 6.59 11.15 -0.46
CA ASN A 160 6.75 10.04 -1.41
C ASN A 160 5.56 9.92 -2.39
N GLY A 161 4.91 11.04 -2.71
CA GLY A 161 3.72 11.11 -3.54
C GLY A 161 2.43 10.63 -2.85
N LEU A 162 2.41 10.46 -1.52
CA LEU A 162 1.23 9.99 -0.78
C LEU A 162 0.05 10.96 -0.89
N LEU A 163 0.29 12.26 -0.74
CA LEU A 163 -0.75 13.29 -0.87
C LEU A 163 -1.35 13.36 -2.29
N PRO A 164 -0.56 13.52 -3.38
CA PRO A 164 -1.14 13.55 -4.72
C PRO A 164 -1.82 12.22 -5.08
N ALA A 165 -1.31 11.07 -4.61
CA ALA A 165 -1.98 9.78 -4.77
C ALA A 165 -3.35 9.75 -4.07
N ALA A 166 -3.44 10.27 -2.85
CA ALA A 166 -4.69 10.35 -2.10
C ALA A 166 -5.72 11.25 -2.78
N MET A 167 -5.28 12.42 -3.28
CA MET A 167 -6.14 13.34 -4.00
C MET A 167 -6.70 12.72 -5.28
N LEU A 168 -5.85 12.11 -6.13
CA LEU A 168 -6.30 11.43 -7.34
C LEU A 168 -7.25 10.26 -7.03
N ASN A 169 -6.93 9.45 -6.02
CA ASN A 169 -7.81 8.37 -5.59
C ASN A 169 -9.18 8.90 -5.14
N SER A 170 -9.23 10.09 -4.51
CA SER A 170 -10.48 10.75 -4.12
C SER A 170 -11.23 11.38 -5.29
N MET A 171 -10.54 11.87 -6.32
CA MET A 171 -11.16 12.38 -7.56
C MET A 171 -11.83 11.26 -8.37
N GLY A 172 -11.31 10.04 -8.28
CA GLY A 172 -11.89 8.85 -8.90
C GLY A 172 -11.65 8.74 -10.41
N ALA A 173 -12.05 7.61 -10.99
CA ALA A 173 -11.93 7.30 -12.42
C ALA A 173 -13.03 7.98 -13.25
N GLY A 174 -12.74 8.27 -14.52
CA GLY A 174 -13.74 8.82 -15.45
C GLY A 174 -14.30 10.18 -15.00
N THR A 175 -13.44 11.04 -14.44
CA THR A 175 -13.79 12.36 -13.95
C THR A 175 -12.95 13.44 -14.62
N GLU A 176 -13.47 14.67 -14.66
CA GLU A 176 -12.83 15.83 -15.31
C GLU A 176 -11.90 16.60 -14.36
N ALA A 177 -11.86 16.22 -13.08
CA ALA A 177 -11.02 16.89 -12.09
C ALA A 177 -9.53 16.84 -12.46
N THR A 178 -8.83 17.95 -12.25
CA THR A 178 -7.39 18.06 -12.50
C THR A 178 -6.64 18.38 -11.22
N LEU A 179 -5.40 17.91 -11.13
CA LEU A 179 -4.49 18.20 -10.02
C LEU A 179 -3.21 18.83 -10.55
N VAL A 180 -2.95 20.08 -10.18
CA VAL A 180 -1.64 20.70 -10.32
C VAL A 180 -0.82 20.37 -9.08
N HIS A 181 0.15 19.48 -9.25
CA HIS A 181 1.05 19.04 -8.17
C HIS A 181 2.36 19.83 -8.25
N MET A 182 2.50 20.84 -7.41
CA MET A 182 3.72 21.61 -7.22
C MET A 182 4.67 20.87 -6.28
N HIS A 183 5.92 20.71 -6.70
CA HIS A 183 6.95 20.06 -5.91
C HIS A 183 8.25 20.86 -5.95
N PRO A 184 9.09 20.77 -4.90
CA PRO A 184 10.45 21.27 -4.97
C PRO A 184 11.34 20.34 -5.82
N GLY A 185 12.43 20.90 -6.35
CA GLY A 185 13.46 20.12 -7.04
C GLY A 185 13.07 19.67 -8.45
N ASN A 186 13.99 18.94 -9.11
CA ASN A 186 13.88 18.66 -10.54
C ASN A 186 12.80 17.62 -10.89
N VAL A 187 12.49 16.69 -9.97
CA VAL A 187 11.59 15.57 -10.22
C VAL A 187 10.63 15.41 -9.03
N PRO A 188 9.31 15.26 -9.27
CA PRO A 188 8.35 14.97 -8.20
C PRO A 188 8.53 13.55 -7.66
N GLN A 189 8.27 13.37 -6.38
CA GLN A 189 8.14 12.02 -5.80
C GLN A 189 6.80 11.41 -6.20
N LYS A 190 6.80 10.14 -6.65
CA LYS A 190 5.59 9.48 -7.20
C LYS A 190 5.38 8.04 -6.71
N GLN A 191 6.13 7.60 -5.69
CA GLN A 191 6.11 6.21 -5.22
C GLN A 191 4.69 5.72 -4.89
N ALA A 192 3.89 6.48 -4.15
CA ALA A 192 2.51 6.09 -3.85
C ALA A 192 1.61 6.07 -5.10
N LEU A 193 1.74 7.05 -6.02
CA LEU A 193 0.97 7.04 -7.27
C LEU A 193 1.23 5.78 -8.08
N LEU A 194 2.51 5.43 -8.25
CA LEU A 194 2.93 4.25 -9.01
C LEU A 194 2.43 2.95 -8.34
N ALA A 195 2.46 2.91 -7.00
CA ALA A 195 2.01 1.75 -6.24
C ALA A 195 0.48 1.51 -6.32
N LEU A 196 -0.33 2.58 -6.40
CA LEU A 196 -1.78 2.45 -6.53
C LEU A 196 -2.22 1.90 -7.89
N LYS A 197 -1.37 1.98 -8.92
CA LYS A 197 -1.69 1.54 -10.30
C LYS A 197 -3.03 2.10 -10.79
N LEU A 198 -3.25 3.40 -10.56
CA LEU A 198 -4.44 4.08 -11.04
C LEU A 198 -4.53 3.99 -12.58
N PRO A 199 -5.73 3.97 -13.18
CA PRO A 199 -5.89 4.05 -14.62
C PRO A 199 -5.13 5.23 -15.25
N LEU A 200 -4.67 5.05 -16.50
CA LEU A 200 -3.80 6.02 -17.17
C LEU A 200 -4.46 7.41 -17.27
N GLU A 201 -5.78 7.49 -17.48
CA GLU A 201 -6.48 8.77 -17.55
C GLU A 201 -6.41 9.53 -16.21
N GLN A 202 -6.43 8.84 -15.07
CA GLN A 202 -6.25 9.50 -13.77
C GLN A 202 -4.81 10.00 -13.58
N GLN A 203 -3.83 9.20 -14.00
CA GLN A 203 -2.42 9.58 -13.87
C GLN A 203 -2.11 10.82 -14.70
N GLN A 204 -2.67 10.94 -15.91
CA GLN A 204 -2.47 12.07 -16.81
C GLN A 204 -3.09 13.37 -16.30
N ARG A 205 -4.12 13.30 -15.45
CA ARG A 205 -4.75 14.48 -14.82
C ARG A 205 -3.92 15.08 -13.68
N CYS A 206 -2.83 14.44 -13.28
CA CYS A 206 -1.87 14.99 -12.32
C CYS A 206 -0.70 15.68 -13.03
N ILE A 207 -0.85 16.99 -13.20
CA ILE A 207 0.14 17.85 -13.84
C ILE A 207 1.17 18.25 -12.79
N SER A 208 2.33 17.60 -12.82
CA SER A 208 3.41 17.92 -11.87
C SER A 208 4.28 19.06 -12.40
N VAL A 209 4.47 20.10 -11.58
CA VAL A 209 5.27 21.26 -11.94
C VAL A 209 6.29 21.59 -10.84
N ASN A 210 7.49 21.99 -11.26
CA ASN A 210 8.52 22.44 -10.33
C ASN A 210 8.16 23.84 -9.81
N LEU A 211 8.07 23.98 -8.48
CA LEU A 211 7.72 25.23 -7.81
C LEU A 211 8.64 26.39 -8.22
N TYR A 212 9.94 26.16 -8.33
CA TYR A 212 10.91 27.21 -8.70
C TYR A 212 10.73 27.68 -10.15
N SER A 213 10.31 26.80 -11.06
CA SER A 213 9.98 27.19 -12.43
C SER A 213 8.77 28.11 -12.46
N VAL A 214 7.72 27.76 -11.71
CA VAL A 214 6.51 28.60 -11.58
C VAL A 214 6.84 29.95 -10.97
N LEU A 215 7.63 29.99 -9.89
CA LEU A 215 8.03 31.24 -9.25
C LEU A 215 8.90 32.10 -10.15
N ARG A 216 9.82 31.50 -10.92
CA ARG A 216 10.65 32.24 -11.88
C ARG A 216 9.78 32.93 -12.92
N GLU A 217 8.85 32.19 -13.51
CA GLU A 217 7.93 32.73 -14.50
C GLU A 217 7.08 33.86 -13.91
N PHE A 218 6.54 33.66 -12.70
CA PHE A 218 5.71 34.67 -12.03
C PHE A 218 6.45 36.00 -11.78
N TYR A 219 7.72 35.95 -11.36
CA TYR A 219 8.49 37.17 -11.04
C TYR A 219 9.21 37.78 -12.25
N GLN A 220 9.45 37.02 -13.33
CA GLN A 220 10.29 37.45 -14.46
C GLN A 220 9.54 37.51 -15.79
N GLY A 221 8.39 36.85 -15.91
CA GLY A 221 7.59 36.73 -17.13
C GLY A 221 6.83 38.00 -17.53
N ASP A 222 6.64 38.94 -16.61
CA ASP A 222 5.95 40.22 -16.87
C ASP A 222 6.90 41.36 -17.31
N LYS A 223 8.07 41.04 -17.88
CA LYS A 223 8.82 42.06 -18.61
C LYS A 223 8.15 42.25 -19.97
N PRO A 224 7.53 43.41 -20.27
CA PRO A 224 7.16 43.70 -21.64
C PRO A 224 8.45 43.72 -22.45
N GLU A 225 8.59 42.81 -23.42
CA GLU A 225 9.68 42.89 -24.38
C GLU A 225 9.57 44.25 -25.08
N ALA A 226 10.47 45.17 -24.75
CA ALA A 226 10.74 46.33 -25.57
C ALA A 226 11.28 45.80 -26.89
N THR A 227 10.46 45.85 -27.93
CA THR A 227 10.87 45.62 -29.32
C THR A 227 11.98 46.61 -29.67
N ASN A 228 13.23 46.18 -29.51
CA ASN A 228 14.37 46.84 -30.13
C ASN A 228 14.50 46.25 -31.53
N SER A 229 13.87 46.94 -32.48
CA SER A 229 14.21 46.87 -33.89
C SER A 229 15.59 47.50 -34.09
N ALA A 230 16.61 46.70 -34.38
CA ALA A 230 17.79 47.13 -35.14
C ALA A 230 18.57 45.90 -35.62
N ASP A 231 18.57 45.74 -36.94
CA ASP A 231 19.65 45.27 -37.80
C ASP A 231 20.12 43.80 -37.67
N ASP A 232 19.63 42.97 -38.58
CA ASP A 232 20.53 42.13 -39.39
C ASP A 232 19.91 41.92 -40.79
N GLU A 233 20.57 42.53 -41.77
CA GLU A 233 20.31 42.35 -43.20
C GLU A 233 20.77 40.96 -43.69
N GLU A 234 20.08 40.50 -44.74
CA GLU A 234 20.45 39.44 -45.68
C GLU A 234 20.36 37.95 -45.25
N LYS A 235 19.21 37.35 -45.60
CA LYS A 235 19.21 36.28 -46.60
C LYS A 235 17.88 36.23 -47.37
N VAL A 236 17.96 36.61 -48.64
CA VAL A 236 16.89 36.45 -49.62
C VAL A 236 16.91 34.99 -50.09
N GLU A 237 15.78 34.29 -49.98
CA GLU A 237 15.26 33.48 -51.10
C GLU A 237 13.78 33.16 -50.87
N ALA A 238 13.04 33.30 -51.95
CA ALA A 238 11.59 33.40 -52.05
C ALA A 238 10.85 32.09 -51.76
N VAL A 239 9.54 32.18 -51.48
CA VAL A 239 8.45 31.61 -52.31
C VAL A 239 7.09 31.87 -51.63
N THR A 240 6.33 32.79 -52.25
CA THR A 240 4.85 32.89 -52.46
C THR A 240 3.84 32.60 -51.35
N GLU A 241 3.08 33.66 -51.04
CA GLU A 241 1.61 33.79 -50.93
C GLU A 241 0.73 32.54 -50.67
N ALA A 242 -0.01 32.58 -49.55
CA ALA A 242 -1.47 32.50 -49.55
C ALA A 242 -2.03 32.90 -48.16
N GLU A 243 -2.74 34.03 -48.10
CA GLU A 243 -3.81 34.27 -47.12
C GLU A 243 -4.91 33.21 -47.31
N VAL A 244 -5.60 32.78 -46.25
CA VAL A 244 -7.06 32.99 -46.06
C VAL A 244 -7.42 32.70 -44.58
N THR A 245 -8.28 33.59 -44.10
CA THR A 245 -8.99 33.81 -42.84
C THR A 245 -9.62 32.64 -42.07
N ALA A 246 -9.65 32.85 -40.75
CA ALA A 246 -10.67 32.58 -39.72
C ALA A 246 -11.98 31.86 -40.11
N GLU A 247 -12.44 30.98 -39.20
CA GLU A 247 -13.79 31.08 -38.62
C GLU A 247 -13.93 30.19 -37.36
N GLU A 248 -14.37 30.82 -36.26
CA GLU A 248 -14.92 30.19 -35.06
C GLU A 248 -16.33 29.65 -35.36
N GLN A 249 -16.68 28.46 -34.89
CA GLN A 249 -18.06 28.13 -34.54
C GLN A 249 -18.12 27.31 -33.25
N SER A 250 -18.83 27.90 -32.29
CA SER A 250 -19.31 27.34 -31.04
C SER A 250 -20.48 26.39 -31.28
N GLU A 251 -20.47 25.21 -30.65
CA GLU A 251 -21.72 24.54 -30.24
C GLU A 251 -21.55 23.91 -28.86
N GLY A 252 -22.47 24.27 -27.96
CA GLY A 252 -22.54 23.78 -26.60
C GLY A 252 -23.06 22.35 -26.52
N PHE A 253 -22.54 21.59 -25.57
CA PHE A 253 -23.03 20.26 -25.24
C PHE A 253 -23.23 20.14 -23.72
N GLU A 254 -24.49 20.09 -23.29
CA GLU A 254 -24.89 19.73 -21.93
C GLU A 254 -24.67 18.22 -21.69
N PRO A 255 -24.08 17.79 -20.55
CA PRO A 255 -24.07 16.37 -20.22
C PRO A 255 -25.26 15.97 -19.33
N SER A 256 -26.08 15.07 -19.88
CA SER A 256 -27.15 14.35 -19.18
C SER A 256 -26.59 13.42 -18.09
N SER A 257 -27.07 13.59 -16.87
CA SER A 257 -26.70 12.79 -15.70
C SER A 257 -27.34 11.39 -15.74
N LYS A 258 -26.56 10.35 -16.04
CA LYS A 258 -26.90 8.97 -15.67
C LYS A 258 -25.95 8.50 -14.56
N LYS A 259 -26.54 8.19 -13.40
CA LYS A 259 -25.84 7.57 -12.25
C LYS A 259 -25.22 6.24 -12.69
N VAL A 260 -23.89 6.16 -12.63
CA VAL A 260 -23.15 4.91 -12.80
C VAL A 260 -23.31 4.08 -11.54
N LYS A 261 -23.73 2.83 -11.69
CA LYS A 261 -23.74 1.82 -10.61
C LYS A 261 -22.29 1.56 -10.19
N LEU A 262 -22.01 1.70 -8.90
CA LEU A 262 -20.78 1.19 -8.29
C LEU A 262 -20.85 -0.34 -8.35
N ASP A 263 -20.14 -0.94 -9.29
CA ASP A 263 -19.85 -2.37 -9.25
C ASP A 263 -18.95 -2.64 -8.03
N GLU A 264 -19.39 -3.56 -7.17
CA GLU A 264 -18.57 -4.08 -6.08
C GLU A 264 -17.36 -4.80 -6.70
N SER A 265 -16.21 -4.14 -6.68
CA SER A 265 -14.93 -4.80 -6.96
C SER A 265 -14.74 -5.96 -5.98
N PRO A 266 -14.43 -7.19 -6.44
CA PRO A 266 -14.22 -8.30 -5.54
C PRO A 266 -13.07 -7.99 -4.58
N LYS A 267 -13.28 -8.19 -3.28
CA LYS A 267 -12.21 -8.16 -2.29
C LYS A 267 -11.33 -9.39 -2.51
N PHE A 268 -10.32 -9.27 -3.37
CA PHE A 268 -9.28 -10.27 -3.51
C PHE A 268 -8.33 -10.16 -2.31
N GLU A 269 -8.63 -10.91 -1.25
CA GLU A 269 -7.67 -11.20 -0.19
C GLU A 269 -7.21 -12.65 -0.39
N ILE A 270 -5.97 -12.81 -0.83
CA ILE A 270 -5.35 -14.14 -1.03
C ILE A 270 -4.39 -14.35 0.14
N PHE A 271 -4.57 -15.46 0.85
CA PHE A 271 -3.69 -15.88 1.93
C PHE A 271 -2.81 -17.02 1.44
N LEU A 272 -1.51 -16.87 1.66
CA LEU A 272 -0.50 -17.86 1.29
C LEU A 272 0.27 -18.29 2.54
N SER A 273 0.22 -19.57 2.88
CA SER A 273 1.05 -20.16 3.93
C SER A 273 2.50 -20.23 3.46
N ILE A 274 3.44 -20.05 4.38
CA ILE A 274 4.87 -20.15 4.10
C ILE A 274 5.36 -21.53 4.53
N ASP A 275 5.75 -22.35 3.55
CA ASP A 275 6.46 -23.59 3.81
C ASP A 275 7.97 -23.39 3.66
N THR A 276 8.73 -23.95 4.60
CA THR A 276 10.19 -23.97 4.54
C THR A 276 10.60 -25.20 3.75
N VAL A 277 11.01 -25.03 2.50
CA VAL A 277 11.62 -26.12 1.74
C VAL A 277 13.08 -26.22 2.16
N GLY A 278 13.47 -27.39 2.69
CA GLY A 278 14.83 -27.71 3.12
C GLY A 278 15.84 -27.81 1.99
#